data_AF-A0A8H6QDS2-F1
#
_entry.id   AF-A0A8H6QDS2-F1
#
_cell.length_a   1.000
_cell.length_b   1.000
_cell.length_c   1.000
_cell.angle_alpha   90.00
_cell.angle_beta   90.00
_cell.angle_gamma   90.00
#
_symmetry.space_group_name_H-M   'P 1'
#
loop_
_entity.id
_entity.type
_entity.pdbx_description
1 polymer ?
#
loop_
_entity_poly.entity_id
_entity_poly.type
_entity_poly.pdbx_seq_one_letter_code
_entity_poly.pdbx_strand_id
1 'polypeptide(L)'
;MLRAESLRSISQRWPCREVQTRQLACLLGSGISSPSTVVVHGISATCKSTIVRAVLSSLAVPHAIVRSTECITGRHLLTKILWATLEALGLKDEWERFGKGRCEHVSTLAVLLAECLASNAGKKTEKFVLVLDEIDRQREAPQTLLAALARLGEVIPSLCVVLILSSTTRPLFLQSAAVPHISFPPYTRKEAIAIILNSESPPVHGLPQETAAKLYPHFVSAVYDSLVGPTASSIPTFRSICEKLWPQFVSPIVTGETAPGGNEWEFSRLLVKNRALFRQQGEAALVHHIRLPPPHSRPSPTSLL
;
A
#
# COMPACT_ATOMS: atom_id res chain seq x y z
N MET A 1 17.60 -22.34 -0.58
CA MET A 1 16.79 -22.45 -1.81
C MET A 1 15.36 -21.90 -1.64
N LEU A 2 14.61 -22.26 -0.58
CA LEU A 2 13.23 -21.77 -0.29
C LEU A 2 13.00 -20.23 -0.36
N ARG A 3 14.00 -19.42 0.03
CA ARG A 3 13.88 -17.95 0.00
C ARG A 3 13.81 -17.38 -1.42
N ALA A 4 14.51 -17.97 -2.40
CA ALA A 4 14.55 -17.42 -3.75
C ALA A 4 13.24 -17.66 -4.51
N GLU A 5 12.62 -18.83 -4.32
CA GLU A 5 11.33 -19.18 -4.93
C GLU A 5 10.19 -18.34 -4.36
N SER A 6 10.20 -18.11 -3.04
CA SER A 6 9.19 -17.29 -2.39
C SER A 6 9.28 -15.81 -2.80
N LEU A 7 10.49 -15.27 -3.02
CA LEU A 7 10.65 -13.91 -3.53
C LEU A 7 10.25 -13.80 -5.02
N ARG A 8 10.38 -14.88 -5.80
CA ARG A 8 9.88 -14.94 -7.17
C ARG A 8 8.36 -14.92 -7.21
N SER A 9 7.67 -15.65 -6.34
CA SER A 9 6.20 -15.64 -6.29
C SER A 9 5.65 -14.28 -5.87
N ILE A 10 6.32 -13.57 -4.94
CA ILE A 10 5.98 -12.18 -4.59
C ILE A 10 6.16 -11.28 -5.81
N SER A 11 7.28 -11.37 -6.53
CA SER A 11 7.53 -10.58 -7.73
C SER A 11 6.50 -10.84 -8.84
N GLN A 12 6.01 -12.07 -8.99
CA GLN A 12 4.94 -12.41 -9.93
C GLN A 12 3.61 -11.75 -9.56
N ARG A 13 3.28 -11.70 -8.26
CA ARG A 13 2.02 -11.12 -7.77
C ARG A 13 2.04 -9.59 -7.73
N TRP A 14 3.21 -8.99 -7.53
CA TRP A 14 3.41 -7.54 -7.52
C TRP A 14 4.56 -7.14 -8.46
N PRO A 15 4.30 -7.15 -9.78
CA PRO A 15 5.32 -6.80 -10.77
C PRO A 15 5.77 -5.34 -10.62
N CYS A 16 6.98 -5.06 -11.11
CA CYS A 16 7.65 -3.75 -11.04
C CYS A 16 8.03 -3.31 -9.61
N ARG A 17 8.07 -4.25 -8.66
CA ARG A 17 8.50 -4.02 -7.27
C ARG A 17 9.57 -5.02 -6.82
N GLU A 18 10.32 -5.57 -7.77
CA GLU A 18 11.36 -6.59 -7.57
C GLU A 18 12.52 -6.04 -6.73
N VAL A 19 12.92 -4.78 -7.00
CA VAL A 19 14.01 -4.11 -6.29
C VAL A 19 13.64 -3.89 -4.83
N GLN A 20 12.46 -3.32 -4.56
CA GLN A 20 11.98 -3.07 -3.20
C GLN A 20 11.81 -4.36 -2.42
N THR A 21 11.24 -5.39 -3.06
CA THR A 21 11.08 -6.74 -2.48
C THR A 21 12.43 -7.34 -2.08
N ARG A 22 13.44 -7.23 -2.96
CA ARG A 22 14.80 -7.73 -2.67
C ARG A 22 15.46 -6.94 -1.55
N GLN A 23 15.36 -5.61 -1.55
CA GLN A 23 15.90 -4.76 -0.49
C GLN A 23 15.30 -5.11 0.88
N LEU A 24 13.98 -5.25 0.96
CA LEU A 24 13.29 -5.70 2.16
C LEU A 24 13.77 -7.08 2.59
N ALA A 25 13.90 -8.03 1.66
CA ALA A 25 14.35 -9.38 1.97
C ALA A 25 15.79 -9.41 2.53
N CYS A 26 16.69 -8.59 1.97
CA CYS A 26 18.07 -8.48 2.44
C CYS A 26 18.16 -7.88 3.85
N LEU A 27 17.35 -6.85 4.16
CA LEU A 27 17.39 -6.20 5.47
C LEU A 27 16.62 -6.98 6.55
N LEU A 28 15.54 -7.67 6.17
CA LEU A 28 14.60 -8.31 7.09
C LEU A 28 14.77 -9.83 7.18
N GLY A 29 15.69 -10.45 6.42
CA GLY A 29 15.96 -11.89 6.47
C GLY A 29 16.41 -12.42 7.83
N SER A 30 16.08 -13.67 8.15
CA SER A 30 16.60 -14.36 9.34
C SER A 30 18.07 -14.78 9.16
N GLY A 31 18.87 -14.63 10.21
CA GLY A 31 20.31 -14.94 10.20
C GLY A 31 21.24 -13.83 9.71
N ILE A 32 20.71 -12.62 9.44
CA ILE A 32 21.49 -11.43 9.11
C ILE A 32 21.17 -10.34 10.14
N SER A 33 22.19 -9.61 10.58
CA SER A 33 22.00 -8.44 11.45
C SER A 33 21.13 -7.42 10.76
N SER A 34 20.09 -6.95 11.46
CA SER A 34 19.13 -5.99 10.92
C SER A 34 19.47 -4.60 11.43
N PRO A 35 19.17 -3.55 10.65
CA PRO A 35 19.17 -2.21 11.20
C PRO A 35 18.09 -2.11 12.30
N SER A 36 18.32 -1.23 13.28
CA SER A 36 17.34 -0.93 14.34
C SER A 36 16.03 -0.38 13.78
N THR A 37 16.12 0.41 12.71
CA THR A 37 14.96 0.98 11.99
C THR A 37 15.14 0.84 10.49
N VAL A 38 14.04 0.59 9.77
CA VAL A 38 13.94 0.72 8.32
C VAL A 38 12.77 1.64 8.00
N VAL A 39 12.98 2.58 7.08
CA VAL A 39 11.92 3.47 6.60
C VAL A 39 11.47 3.04 5.21
N VAL A 40 10.18 2.74 5.07
CA VAL A 40 9.54 2.45 3.79
C VAL A 40 8.62 3.61 3.46
N HIS A 41 8.87 4.32 2.37
CA HIS A 41 8.13 5.55 2.06
C HIS A 41 7.72 5.62 0.60
N GLY A 42 6.72 6.46 0.33
CA GLY A 42 6.18 6.68 -1.01
C GLY A 42 4.72 7.09 -0.93
N ILE A 43 4.15 7.51 -2.05
CA ILE A 43 2.73 7.92 -2.08
C ILE A 43 1.80 6.75 -1.75
N SER A 44 0.55 7.03 -1.39
CA SER A 44 -0.47 6.01 -1.16
C SER A 44 -0.69 5.14 -2.40
N ALA A 45 -1.21 3.92 -2.19
CA ALA A 45 -1.52 2.94 -3.25
C ALA A 45 -0.33 2.38 -4.07
N THR A 46 0.91 2.49 -3.57
CA THR A 46 2.11 1.88 -4.18
C THR A 46 2.44 0.47 -3.66
N CYS A 47 1.50 -0.19 -2.97
CA CYS A 47 1.62 -1.55 -2.41
C CYS A 47 2.61 -1.74 -1.24
N LYS A 48 3.11 -0.67 -0.61
CA LYS A 48 4.08 -0.72 0.51
C LYS A 48 3.71 -1.76 1.58
N SER A 49 2.56 -1.57 2.23
CA SER A 49 2.10 -2.41 3.35
C SER A 49 1.85 -3.85 2.93
N THR A 50 1.37 -4.04 1.70
CA THR A 50 1.12 -5.37 1.13
C THR A 50 2.42 -6.13 0.90
N ILE A 51 3.42 -5.48 0.29
CA ILE A 51 4.71 -6.11 -0.02
C ILE A 51 5.51 -6.35 1.27
N VAL A 52 5.55 -5.40 2.20
CA VAL A 52 6.21 -5.60 3.51
C VAL A 52 5.62 -6.81 4.24
N ARG A 53 4.28 -6.92 4.30
CA ARG A 53 3.60 -8.09 4.89
C ARG A 53 3.98 -9.38 4.17
N ALA A 54 3.89 -9.41 2.84
CA ALA A 54 4.19 -10.60 2.05
C ALA A 54 5.65 -11.07 2.23
N VAL A 55 6.60 -10.13 2.26
CA VAL A 55 8.03 -10.43 2.49
C VAL A 55 8.23 -10.99 3.90
N LEU A 56 7.66 -10.37 4.94
CA LEU A 56 7.80 -10.87 6.31
C LEU A 56 7.20 -12.27 6.50
N SER A 57 6.01 -12.51 5.94
CA SER A 57 5.40 -13.84 5.93
C SER A 57 6.28 -14.88 5.20
N SER A 58 6.84 -14.50 4.04
CA SER A 58 7.73 -15.38 3.27
C SER A 58 9.06 -15.69 3.97
N LEU A 59 9.59 -14.75 4.75
CA LEU A 59 10.83 -14.95 5.49
C LEU A 59 10.63 -15.74 6.79
N ALA A 60 9.38 -15.99 7.19
CA ALA A 60 9.00 -16.63 8.45
C ALA A 60 9.66 -15.97 9.68
N VAL A 61 9.80 -14.64 9.64
CA VAL A 61 10.34 -13.86 10.76
C VAL A 61 9.18 -13.47 11.69
N PRO A 62 9.30 -13.65 13.02
CA PRO A 62 8.32 -13.16 13.97
C PRO A 62 8.10 -11.66 13.80
N HIS A 63 6.85 -11.25 13.61
CA HIS A 63 6.54 -9.85 13.34
C HIS A 63 5.14 -9.46 13.82
N ALA A 64 5.01 -8.19 14.19
CA ALA A 64 3.73 -7.55 14.46
C ALA A 64 3.51 -6.43 13.45
N ILE A 65 2.28 -6.28 12.95
CA ILE A 65 1.91 -5.20 12.04
C ILE A 65 0.80 -4.39 12.68
N VAL A 66 1.04 -3.12 12.92
CA VAL A 66 0.07 -2.20 13.49
C VAL A 66 -0.17 -1.04 12.53
N ARG A 67 -1.43 -0.86 12.14
CA ARG A 67 -1.84 0.30 11.37
C ARG A 67 -2.14 1.47 12.30
N SER A 68 -1.38 2.55 12.15
CA SER A 68 -1.49 3.76 12.96
C SER A 68 -2.78 4.53 12.68
N THR A 69 -3.28 4.51 11.45
CA THR A 69 -4.55 5.20 11.10
C THR A 69 -5.78 4.62 11.80
N GLU A 70 -5.70 3.40 12.33
CA GLU A 70 -6.75 2.78 13.15
C GLU A 70 -6.68 3.21 14.63
N CYS A 71 -5.61 3.91 15.03
CA CYS A 71 -5.35 4.34 16.40
C CYS A 71 -5.70 5.81 16.57
N ILE A 72 -6.70 6.12 17.39
CA ILE A 72 -7.15 7.51 17.62
C ILE A 72 -6.09 8.31 18.37
N THR A 73 -5.56 7.76 19.47
CA THR A 73 -4.61 8.45 20.35
C THR A 73 -3.25 7.73 20.38
N GLY A 74 -2.20 8.43 20.82
CA GLY A 74 -0.89 7.83 21.05
C GLY A 74 -0.95 6.64 22.00
N ARG A 75 -1.70 6.74 23.11
CA ARG A 75 -1.90 5.63 24.06
C ARG A 75 -2.51 4.40 23.39
N HIS A 76 -3.52 4.60 22.53
CA HIS A 76 -4.14 3.50 21.77
C HIS A 76 -3.10 2.82 20.86
N LEU A 77 -2.28 3.61 20.15
CA LEU A 77 -1.19 3.06 19.33
C LEU A 77 -0.22 2.20 20.15
N LEU A 78 0.28 2.71 21.28
CA LEU A 78 1.24 1.97 22.12
C LEU A 78 0.64 0.67 22.67
N THR A 79 -0.60 0.74 23.16
CA THR A 79 -1.35 -0.42 23.65
C THR A 79 -1.54 -1.47 22.56
N LYS A 80 -1.85 -1.04 21.33
CA LYS A 80 -2.02 -1.93 20.18
C LYS A 80 -0.70 -2.55 19.71
N ILE A 81 0.42 -1.82 19.78
CA ILE A 81 1.76 -2.35 19.52
C ILE A 81 2.09 -3.49 20.48
N LEU A 82 1.86 -3.28 21.78
CA LEU A 82 2.11 -4.30 22.79
C LEU A 82 1.23 -5.53 22.57
N TRP A 83 -0.08 -5.33 22.36
CA TRP A 83 -1.02 -6.41 22.07
C TRP A 83 -0.61 -7.24 20.85
N ALA A 84 -0.32 -6.57 19.73
CA ALA A 84 0.08 -7.25 18.50
C ALA A 84 1.42 -7.99 18.65
N THR A 85 2.32 -7.49 19.50
CA THR A 85 3.58 -8.17 19.81
C THR A 85 3.33 -9.44 20.62
N LEU A 86 2.53 -9.36 21.68
CA LEU A 86 2.14 -10.55 22.47
C LEU A 86 1.44 -11.60 21.61
N GLU A 87 0.54 -11.17 20.72
CA GLU A 87 -0.11 -12.03 19.74
C GLU A 87 0.88 -12.74 18.82
N ALA A 88 1.84 -12.00 18.24
CA ALA A 88 2.86 -12.57 17.36
C ALA A 88 3.81 -13.54 18.07
N LEU A 89 3.97 -13.41 19.39
CA LEU A 89 4.79 -14.28 20.22
C LEU A 89 4.01 -15.45 20.85
N GLY A 90 2.68 -15.50 20.68
CA GLY A 90 1.83 -16.50 21.35
C GLY A 90 1.64 -16.27 22.84
N LEU A 91 1.92 -15.07 23.34
CA LEU A 91 1.84 -14.68 24.76
C LEU A 91 0.57 -13.87 25.08
N LYS A 92 -0.52 -14.11 24.34
CA LYS A 92 -1.78 -13.35 24.51
C LYS A 92 -2.34 -13.45 25.94
N ASP A 93 -2.20 -14.61 26.57
CA ASP A 93 -2.73 -14.86 27.91
C ASP A 93 -1.99 -14.04 28.98
N GLU A 94 -0.80 -13.53 28.66
CA GLU A 94 -0.03 -12.63 29.54
C GLU A 94 -0.47 -11.16 29.44
N TRP A 95 -1.57 -10.84 28.74
CA TRP A 95 -2.09 -9.48 28.64
C TRP A 95 -2.35 -8.81 30.00
N GLU A 96 -2.86 -9.56 30.98
CA GLU A 96 -3.08 -9.03 32.33
C GLU A 96 -1.77 -8.65 33.03
N ARG A 97 -0.66 -9.33 32.71
CA ARG A 97 0.68 -9.03 33.22
C ARG A 97 1.28 -7.81 32.54
N PHE A 98 1.20 -7.73 31.21
CA PHE A 98 1.90 -6.71 30.42
C PHE A 98 1.05 -5.48 30.08
N GLY A 99 -0.22 -5.67 29.71
CA GLY A 99 -0.98 -4.70 28.92
C GLY A 99 -2.04 -3.88 29.66
N LYS A 100 -2.57 -4.36 30.80
CA LYS A 100 -3.70 -3.70 31.47
C LYS A 100 -3.32 -2.36 32.12
N GLY A 101 -3.44 -1.28 31.34
CA GLY A 101 -3.30 0.11 31.78
C GLY A 101 -1.86 0.59 32.04
N ARG A 102 -0.85 -0.20 31.65
CA ARG A 102 0.57 0.10 31.91
C ARG A 102 1.28 0.82 30.76
N CYS A 103 0.78 0.72 29.54
CA CYS A 103 1.47 1.20 28.35
C CYS A 103 1.05 2.63 27.94
N GLU A 104 1.40 3.62 28.76
CA GLU A 104 1.06 5.03 28.53
C GLU A 104 2.11 5.80 27.71
N HIS A 105 3.38 5.37 27.80
CA HIS A 105 4.52 6.09 27.24
C HIS A 105 5.44 5.15 26.45
N VAL A 106 6.19 5.72 25.50
CA VAL A 106 7.15 4.97 24.67
C VAL A 106 8.24 4.32 25.51
N SER A 107 8.67 4.97 26.59
CA SER A 107 9.64 4.40 27.55
C SER A 107 9.10 3.13 28.20
N THR A 108 7.86 3.14 28.67
CA THR A 108 7.21 1.96 29.26
C THR A 108 7.02 0.86 28.22
N LEU A 109 6.63 1.23 26.98
CA LEU A 109 6.54 0.29 25.87
C LEU A 109 7.90 -0.39 25.62
N ALA A 110 9.01 0.35 25.65
CA ALA A 110 10.36 -0.22 25.43
C ALA A 110 10.69 -1.30 26.47
N VAL A 111 10.40 -1.05 27.76
CA VAL A 111 10.63 -2.03 28.83
C VAL A 111 9.77 -3.27 28.64
N LEU A 112 8.46 -3.09 28.37
CA LEU A 112 7.53 -4.20 28.19
C LEU A 112 7.89 -5.06 26.97
N LEU A 113 8.24 -4.44 25.85
CA LEU A 113 8.67 -5.16 24.64
C LEU A 113 9.98 -5.92 24.88
N ALA A 114 10.94 -5.33 25.59
CA ALA A 114 12.19 -6.00 25.93
C ALA A 114 11.94 -7.27 26.78
N GLU A 115 11.06 -7.15 27.78
CA GLU A 115 10.66 -8.29 28.63
C GLU A 115 9.92 -9.36 27.82
N CYS A 116 8.96 -8.99 26.97
CA CYS A 116 8.23 -9.92 26.11
C CYS A 116 9.17 -10.70 25.18
N LEU A 117 10.13 -10.01 24.56
CA LEU A 117 11.07 -10.61 23.61
C LEU A 117 12.12 -11.49 24.30
N ALA A 118 12.41 -11.23 25.58
CA ALA A 118 13.30 -12.06 26.41
C ALA A 118 12.59 -13.28 27.03
N SER A 119 11.30 -13.18 27.35
CA SER A 119 10.53 -14.17 28.12
C SER A 119 10.15 -15.45 27.37
N ASN A 120 10.59 -15.62 26.12
CA ASN A 120 10.10 -16.66 25.23
C ASN A 120 10.69 -18.05 25.57
N ALA A 121 10.08 -18.74 26.55
CA ALA A 121 10.13 -20.19 26.86
C ALA A 121 11.33 -21.00 26.33
N GLY A 122 12.56 -20.55 26.60
CA GLY A 122 13.80 -21.26 26.25
C GLY A 122 14.33 -21.05 24.81
N LYS A 123 13.63 -20.30 23.94
CA LYS A 123 14.16 -19.83 22.64
C LYS A 123 14.24 -18.31 22.63
N LYS A 124 15.44 -17.78 22.84
CA LYS A 124 15.71 -16.35 22.67
C LYS A 124 15.25 -15.92 21.28
N THR A 125 14.32 -14.96 21.20
CA THR A 125 13.90 -14.38 19.93
C THR A 125 15.08 -13.62 19.35
N GLU A 126 15.76 -14.22 18.38
CA GLU A 126 16.95 -13.61 17.75
C GLU A 126 16.58 -12.34 17.00
N LYS A 127 15.37 -12.31 16.43
CA LYS A 127 14.87 -11.19 15.63
C LYS A 127 13.35 -11.11 15.68
N PHE A 128 12.85 -9.89 15.87
CA PHE A 128 11.45 -9.53 15.81
C PHE A 128 11.29 -8.25 14.98
N VAL A 129 10.30 -8.22 14.10
CA VAL A 129 10.02 -7.03 13.27
C VAL A 129 8.70 -6.39 13.69
N LEU A 130 8.76 -5.14 14.14
CA LEU A 130 7.58 -4.33 14.39
C LEU A 130 7.32 -3.40 13.20
N VAL A 131 6.20 -3.59 12.51
CA VAL A 131 5.79 -2.75 11.39
C VAL A 131 4.74 -1.75 11.85
N LEU A 132 5.04 -0.46 11.69
CA LEU A 132 4.11 0.64 11.93
C LEU A 132 3.63 1.19 10.59
N ASP A 133 2.40 0.82 10.22
CA ASP A 133 1.81 1.15 8.93
C ASP A 133 1.10 2.51 8.94
N GLU A 134 1.43 3.36 7.96
CA GLU A 134 0.96 4.75 7.85
C GLU A 134 1.19 5.60 9.11
N ILE A 135 2.37 5.48 9.72
CA ILE A 135 2.70 6.16 10.99
C ILE A 135 2.73 7.69 10.86
N ASP A 136 2.97 8.24 9.66
CA ASP A 136 2.86 9.67 9.38
C ASP A 136 1.42 10.20 9.42
N ARG A 137 0.43 9.31 9.37
CA ARG A 137 -0.99 9.64 9.45
C ARG A 137 -1.59 9.39 10.83
N GLN A 138 -0.74 9.14 11.84
CA GLN A 138 -1.19 9.00 13.22
C GLN A 138 -1.90 10.27 13.68
N ARG A 139 -3.13 10.11 14.17
CA ARG A 139 -3.90 11.21 14.74
C ARG A 139 -3.29 11.64 16.07
N GLU A 140 -3.27 12.95 16.32
CA GLU A 140 -2.79 13.56 17.56
C GLU A 140 -1.37 13.12 17.95
N ALA A 141 -0.49 12.89 16.96
CA ALA A 141 0.89 12.47 17.21
C ALA A 141 1.76 13.64 17.70
N PRO A 142 2.39 13.54 18.89
CA PRO A 142 3.46 14.46 19.27
C PRO A 142 4.59 14.41 18.25
N GLN A 143 5.26 15.54 18.00
CA GLN A 143 6.36 15.64 17.02
C GLN A 143 7.52 14.66 17.29
N THR A 144 7.70 14.28 18.57
CA THR A 144 8.76 13.37 19.02
C THR A 144 8.38 11.89 18.95
N LEU A 145 7.10 11.55 18.78
CA LEU A 145 6.61 10.17 18.86
C LEU A 145 7.28 9.27 17.81
N LEU A 146 7.37 9.76 16.57
CA LEU A 146 7.94 9.00 15.46
C LEU A 146 9.42 8.68 15.68
N ALA A 147 10.20 9.67 16.12
CA ALA A 147 11.60 9.48 16.46
C ALA A 147 11.77 8.55 17.68
N ALA A 148 10.92 8.69 18.70
CA ALA A 148 10.96 7.81 19.88
C ALA A 148 10.65 6.35 19.52
N LEU A 149 9.66 6.10 18.65
CA LEU A 149 9.31 4.75 18.18
C LEU A 149 10.41 4.14 17.30
N ALA A 150 11.05 4.94 16.42
CA ALA A 150 12.18 4.47 15.62
C ALA A 150 13.32 3.94 16.52
N ARG A 151 13.63 4.67 17.60
CA ARG A 151 14.74 4.34 18.49
C ARG A 151 14.49 3.11 19.38
N LEU A 152 13.29 2.51 19.36
CA LEU A 152 13.04 1.28 20.10
C LEU A 152 13.98 0.14 19.68
N GLY A 153 14.35 0.05 18.40
CA GLY A 153 15.32 -0.94 17.93
C GLY A 153 16.76 -0.68 18.37
N GLU A 154 17.09 0.52 18.84
CA GLU A 154 18.40 0.81 19.46
C GLU A 154 18.44 0.31 20.91
N VAL A 155 17.30 0.39 21.60
CA VAL A 155 17.15 -0.03 23.00
C VAL A 155 16.99 -1.55 23.11
N ILE A 156 16.36 -2.18 22.12
CA ILE A 156 16.03 -3.60 22.11
C ILE A 156 16.79 -4.29 20.97
N PRO A 157 17.89 -5.03 21.25
CA PRO A 157 18.78 -5.54 20.20
C PRO A 157 18.14 -6.52 19.21
N SER A 158 17.12 -7.26 19.61
CA SER A 158 16.39 -8.19 18.74
C SER A 158 15.25 -7.53 17.96
N LEU A 159 14.98 -6.23 18.18
CA LEU A 159 13.87 -5.52 17.56
C LEU A 159 14.34 -4.71 16.35
N CYS A 160 13.67 -4.91 15.22
CA CYS A 160 13.76 -4.04 14.05
C CYS A 160 12.41 -3.34 13.85
N VAL A 161 12.43 -2.01 13.80
CA VAL A 161 11.22 -1.19 13.58
C VAL A 161 11.12 -0.81 12.10
N VAL A 162 10.05 -1.23 11.42
CA VAL A 162 9.76 -0.82 10.05
C VAL A 162 8.68 0.26 10.07
N LEU A 163 9.04 1.47 9.66
CA LEU A 163 8.13 2.60 9.57
C LEU A 163 7.63 2.73 8.13
N ILE A 164 6.33 2.52 7.90
CA ILE A 164 5.72 2.75 6.59
C ILE A 164 5.07 4.12 6.57
N LEU A 165 5.52 4.96 5.65
CA LEU A 165 5.09 6.34 5.50
C LEU A 165 4.33 6.52 4.19
N SER A 166 3.20 7.22 4.26
CA SER A 166 2.32 7.51 3.11
C SER A 166 2.78 8.72 2.28
N SER A 167 3.88 9.36 2.68
CA SER A 167 4.50 10.50 2.01
C SER A 167 6.00 10.29 1.81
N THR A 168 6.60 11.04 0.87
CA THR A 168 8.06 11.08 0.72
C THR A 168 8.64 11.91 1.86
N THR A 169 9.61 11.34 2.57
CA THR A 169 10.18 11.94 3.77
C THR A 169 11.21 13.02 3.45
N ARG A 170 11.26 14.04 4.31
CA ARG A 170 12.41 14.96 4.35
C ARG A 170 13.65 14.24 4.87
N PRO A 171 14.86 14.64 4.45
CA PRO A 171 16.10 14.18 5.08
C PRO A 171 16.06 14.40 6.60
N LEU A 172 16.62 13.46 7.36
CA LEU A 172 16.77 13.53 8.82
C LEU A 172 15.45 13.73 9.62
N PHE A 173 14.30 13.31 9.08
CA PHE A 173 13.02 13.45 9.80
C PHE A 173 12.96 12.65 11.13
N LEU A 174 13.83 11.64 11.29
CA LEU A 174 14.03 10.90 12.54
C LEU A 174 15.15 11.47 13.42
N GLN A 175 15.81 12.55 12.98
CA GLN A 175 17.01 13.13 13.62
C GLN A 175 18.14 12.11 13.84
N SER A 176 18.15 11.03 13.06
CA SER A 176 19.14 9.96 13.10
C SER A 176 19.77 9.79 11.73
N ALA A 177 21.09 9.59 11.72
CA ALA A 177 21.86 9.30 10.51
C ALA A 177 21.84 7.80 10.19
N ALA A 178 22.10 7.45 8.93
CA ALA A 178 22.27 6.05 8.48
C ALA A 178 21.05 5.11 8.63
N VAL A 179 19.82 5.64 8.79
CA VAL A 179 18.60 4.81 8.71
C VAL A 179 18.37 4.38 7.25
N PRO A 180 18.23 3.08 6.93
CA PRO A 180 17.93 2.64 5.57
C PRO A 180 16.54 3.08 5.11
N HIS A 181 16.49 3.68 3.91
CA HIS A 181 15.25 4.10 3.25
C HIS A 181 14.97 3.25 2.02
N ILE A 182 13.74 2.74 1.91
CA ILE A 182 13.22 2.04 0.74
C ILE A 182 12.10 2.87 0.14
N SER A 183 12.37 3.42 -1.05
CA SER A 183 11.41 4.23 -1.80
C SER A 183 10.50 3.36 -2.66
N PHE A 184 9.20 3.57 -2.52
CA PHE A 184 8.15 3.04 -3.38
C PHE A 184 7.62 4.16 -4.27
N PRO A 185 8.23 4.39 -5.44
CA PRO A 185 7.81 5.44 -6.36
C PRO A 185 6.39 5.17 -6.90
N PRO A 186 5.69 6.19 -7.41
CA PRO A 186 4.50 5.98 -8.24
C PRO A 186 4.82 5.06 -9.42
N TYR A 187 3.84 4.27 -9.87
CA TYR A 187 4.00 3.50 -11.11
C TYR A 187 4.10 4.45 -12.30
N THR A 188 5.06 4.21 -13.18
CA THR A 188 5.15 4.90 -14.47
C THR A 188 4.05 4.43 -15.41
N ARG A 189 3.80 5.19 -16.49
CA ARG A 189 2.86 4.77 -17.55
C ARG A 189 3.15 3.35 -18.06
N LYS A 190 4.41 3.06 -18.35
CA LYS A 190 4.83 1.75 -18.88
C LYS A 190 4.55 0.63 -17.88
N GLU A 191 4.90 0.84 -16.62
CA GLU A 191 4.66 -0.15 -15.55
C GLU A 191 3.16 -0.35 -15.30
N ALA A 192 2.37 0.73 -15.22
CA ALA A 192 0.93 0.65 -14.98
C ALA A 192 0.22 -0.16 -16.08
N ILE A 193 0.54 0.11 -17.35
CA ILE A 193 0.00 -0.64 -18.49
C ILE A 193 0.45 -2.10 -18.42
N ALA A 194 1.73 -2.36 -18.17
CA ALA A 194 2.25 -3.73 -18.06
C ALA A 194 1.56 -4.53 -16.95
N ILE A 195 1.28 -3.92 -15.79
CA ILE A 195 0.59 -4.56 -14.67
C ILE A 195 -0.84 -5.00 -15.07
N ILE A 196 -1.57 -4.16 -15.81
CA ILE A 196 -2.91 -4.50 -16.28
C ILE A 196 -2.85 -5.59 -17.35
N LEU A 197 -1.92 -5.49 -18.31
CA LEU A 197 -1.79 -6.47 -19.40
C LEU A 197 -1.27 -7.84 -18.96
N ASN A 198 -0.51 -7.91 -17.86
CA ASN A 198 -0.14 -9.18 -17.25
C ASN A 198 -1.33 -9.88 -16.57
N SER A 199 -2.45 -9.18 -16.38
CA SER A 199 -3.70 -9.80 -15.97
C SER A 199 -4.48 -10.18 -17.22
N GLU A 200 -5.20 -11.30 -17.18
CA GLU A 200 -6.04 -11.71 -18.30
C GLU A 200 -7.10 -10.64 -18.61
N SER A 201 -7.32 -10.40 -19.90
CA SER A 201 -8.39 -9.51 -20.35
C SER A 201 -9.75 -10.05 -19.86
N PRO A 202 -10.69 -9.20 -19.41
CA PRO A 202 -12.00 -9.66 -18.99
C PRO A 202 -12.69 -10.44 -20.12
N PRO A 203 -13.18 -11.67 -19.87
CA PRO A 203 -13.83 -12.46 -20.91
C PRO A 203 -15.12 -11.78 -21.34
N VAL A 204 -15.31 -11.64 -22.65
CA VAL A 204 -16.54 -11.10 -23.24
C VAL A 204 -17.13 -12.16 -24.15
N HIS A 205 -18.36 -12.57 -23.87
CA HIS A 205 -19.08 -13.53 -24.70
C HIS A 205 -19.26 -13.00 -26.12
N GLY A 206 -18.92 -13.83 -27.12
CA GLY A 206 -19.05 -13.47 -28.55
C GLY A 206 -17.85 -12.73 -29.14
N LEU A 207 -16.78 -12.45 -28.36
CA LEU A 207 -15.55 -11.87 -28.87
C LEU A 207 -14.47 -12.95 -29.07
N PRO A 208 -13.94 -13.15 -30.29
CA PRO A 208 -12.81 -14.04 -30.51
C PRO A 208 -11.57 -13.62 -29.70
N GLN A 209 -10.89 -14.58 -29.07
CA GLN A 209 -9.75 -14.33 -28.19
C GLN A 209 -8.58 -13.65 -28.93
N GLU A 210 -8.36 -13.99 -30.21
CA GLU A 210 -7.33 -13.36 -31.04
C GLU A 210 -7.61 -11.87 -31.27
N THR A 211 -8.88 -11.52 -31.52
CA THR A 211 -9.31 -10.12 -31.70
C THR A 211 -9.17 -9.35 -30.39
N ALA A 212 -9.55 -9.97 -29.26
CA ALA A 212 -9.35 -9.39 -27.93
C ALA A 212 -7.87 -9.11 -27.65
N ALA A 213 -6.98 -10.07 -27.93
CA ALA A 213 -5.54 -9.93 -27.71
C ALA A 213 -4.90 -8.81 -28.55
N LYS A 214 -5.40 -8.57 -29.77
CA LYS A 214 -4.95 -7.45 -30.63
C LYS A 214 -5.43 -6.09 -30.13
N LEU A 215 -6.69 -6.00 -29.70
CA LEU A 215 -7.33 -4.72 -29.34
C LEU A 215 -7.05 -4.27 -27.90
N TYR A 216 -6.96 -5.22 -26.96
CA TYR A 216 -6.87 -4.91 -25.52
C TYR A 216 -5.66 -4.07 -25.13
N PRO A 217 -4.42 -4.31 -25.64
CA PRO A 217 -3.26 -3.47 -25.31
C PRO A 217 -3.42 -2.00 -25.73
N HIS A 218 -4.03 -1.77 -26.89
CA HIS A 218 -4.32 -0.44 -27.41
C HIS A 218 -5.41 0.26 -26.57
N PHE A 219 -6.44 -0.49 -26.19
CA PHE A 219 -7.50 -0.03 -25.29
C PHE A 219 -6.97 0.38 -23.92
N VAL A 220 -6.17 -0.47 -23.26
CA VAL A 220 -5.57 -0.18 -21.96
C VAL A 220 -4.70 1.08 -22.01
N SER A 221 -3.93 1.24 -23.08
CA SER A 221 -3.12 2.46 -23.30
C SER A 221 -3.98 3.72 -23.43
N ALA A 222 -5.07 3.66 -24.21
CA ALA A 222 -5.98 4.78 -24.38
C ALA A 222 -6.74 5.13 -23.10
N VAL A 223 -7.19 4.13 -22.33
CA VAL A 223 -7.78 4.35 -20.99
C VAL A 223 -6.78 5.03 -20.07
N TYR A 224 -5.52 4.60 -20.09
CA TYR A 224 -4.50 5.23 -19.26
C TYR A 224 -4.33 6.72 -19.62
N ASP A 225 -4.15 7.03 -20.90
CA ASP A 225 -3.86 8.39 -21.35
C ASP A 225 -5.04 9.35 -21.17
N SER A 226 -6.28 8.85 -21.33
CA SER A 226 -7.49 9.67 -21.24
C SER A 226 -8.05 9.81 -19.82
N LEU A 227 -7.95 8.77 -18.99
CA LEU A 227 -8.63 8.73 -17.69
C LEU A 227 -7.68 8.65 -16.50
N VAL A 228 -6.59 7.88 -16.58
CA VAL A 228 -5.75 7.54 -15.41
C VAL A 228 -4.59 8.50 -15.23
N GLY A 229 -3.86 8.79 -16.30
CA GLY A 229 -2.73 9.72 -16.31
C GLY A 229 -3.10 11.10 -15.74
N PRO A 230 -4.20 11.72 -16.21
CA PRO A 230 -4.64 13.02 -15.68
C PRO A 230 -5.15 12.99 -14.24
N THR A 231 -5.67 11.85 -13.77
CA THR A 231 -6.30 11.73 -12.43
C THR A 231 -5.36 11.19 -11.36
N ALA A 232 -4.11 10.84 -11.71
CA ALA A 232 -3.14 10.18 -10.82
C ALA A 232 -3.77 8.98 -10.05
N SER A 233 -4.63 8.23 -10.73
CA SER A 233 -5.41 7.17 -10.09
C SER A 233 -4.59 5.90 -9.82
N SER A 234 -5.03 5.12 -8.84
CA SER A 234 -4.33 3.91 -8.40
C SER A 234 -4.51 2.74 -9.37
N ILE A 235 -3.59 1.76 -9.34
CA ILE A 235 -3.70 0.54 -10.16
C ILE A 235 -5.03 -0.22 -9.96
N PRO A 236 -5.56 -0.40 -8.73
CA PRO A 236 -6.89 -0.99 -8.55
C PRO A 236 -8.01 -0.19 -9.22
N THR A 237 -7.94 1.14 -9.16
CA THR A 237 -8.91 2.01 -9.86
C THR A 237 -8.79 1.85 -11.37
N PHE A 238 -7.57 1.85 -11.90
CA PHE A 238 -7.31 1.64 -13.33
C PHE A 238 -7.88 0.30 -13.80
N ARG A 239 -7.62 -0.79 -13.06
CA ARG A 239 -8.20 -2.11 -13.33
C ARG A 239 -9.72 -2.07 -13.37
N SER A 240 -10.36 -1.49 -12.35
CA SER A 240 -11.82 -1.40 -12.30
C SER A 240 -12.42 -0.62 -13.48
N ILE A 241 -11.73 0.44 -13.93
CA ILE A 241 -12.14 1.20 -15.11
C ILE A 241 -12.04 0.33 -16.37
N CYS A 242 -10.93 -0.38 -16.55
CA CYS A 242 -10.76 -1.30 -17.68
C CYS A 242 -11.83 -2.39 -17.70
N GLU A 243 -12.13 -3.02 -16.57
CA GLU A 243 -13.16 -4.07 -16.44
C GLU A 243 -14.56 -3.56 -16.81
N LYS A 244 -14.90 -2.32 -16.43
CA LYS A 244 -16.22 -1.72 -16.73
C LYS A 244 -16.36 -1.29 -18.18
N LEU A 245 -15.31 -0.67 -18.73
CA LEU A 245 -15.35 -0.08 -20.06
C LEU A 245 -15.10 -1.10 -21.18
N TRP A 246 -14.38 -2.18 -20.91
CA TRP A 246 -14.01 -3.16 -21.93
C TRP A 246 -15.21 -3.79 -22.65
N PRO A 247 -16.24 -4.32 -21.95
CA PRO A 247 -17.42 -4.89 -22.63
C PRO A 247 -18.19 -3.87 -23.47
N GLN A 248 -18.25 -2.61 -23.02
CA GLN A 248 -18.92 -1.54 -23.75
C GLN A 248 -18.11 -1.10 -24.98
N PHE A 249 -16.78 -1.15 -24.90
CA PHE A 249 -15.91 -0.80 -26.00
C PHE A 249 -16.01 -1.80 -27.17
N VAL A 250 -16.10 -3.09 -26.86
CA VAL A 250 -16.18 -4.17 -27.87
C VAL A 250 -17.61 -4.53 -28.27
N SER A 251 -18.63 -3.90 -27.66
CA SER A 251 -20.04 -4.20 -27.95
C SER A 251 -20.39 -4.16 -29.44
N PRO A 252 -19.86 -3.25 -30.28
CA PRO A 252 -20.18 -3.24 -31.71
C PRO A 252 -19.70 -4.49 -32.47
N ILE A 253 -18.65 -5.15 -31.97
CA ILE A 253 -18.14 -6.40 -32.56
C ILE A 253 -19.06 -7.55 -32.17
N VAL A 254 -19.44 -7.60 -30.89
CA VAL A 254 -20.29 -8.66 -30.34
C VAL A 254 -21.70 -8.61 -30.93
N THR A 255 -22.24 -7.41 -31.20
CA THR A 255 -23.55 -7.22 -31.83
C THR A 255 -23.55 -7.48 -33.35
N GLY A 256 -22.38 -7.75 -33.95
CA GLY A 256 -22.26 -8.02 -35.39
C GLY A 256 -22.43 -6.78 -36.26
N GLU A 257 -22.24 -5.58 -35.71
CA GLU A 257 -22.33 -4.35 -36.50
C GLU A 257 -21.16 -4.27 -37.50
N THR A 258 -21.42 -3.81 -38.72
CA THR A 258 -20.37 -3.59 -39.72
C THR A 258 -19.63 -2.29 -39.44
N ALA A 259 -18.29 -2.32 -39.49
CA ALA A 259 -17.52 -1.09 -39.33
C ALA A 259 -17.80 -0.11 -40.49
N PRO A 260 -17.65 1.21 -40.25
CA PRO A 260 -17.78 2.21 -41.31
C PRO A 260 -16.82 1.90 -42.47
N GLY A 261 -17.35 1.64 -43.66
CA GLY A 261 -16.56 1.28 -44.84
C GLY A 261 -16.37 -0.23 -45.08
N GLY A 262 -17.15 -1.11 -44.44
CA GLY A 262 -17.29 -2.53 -44.83
C GLY A 262 -16.17 -3.49 -44.39
N ASN A 263 -15.12 -3.00 -43.74
CA ASN A 263 -14.01 -3.81 -43.23
C ASN A 263 -14.20 -4.21 -41.75
N GLU A 264 -13.27 -5.01 -41.22
CA GLU A 264 -13.20 -5.37 -39.80
C GLU A 264 -13.07 -4.14 -38.87
N TRP A 265 -13.51 -4.28 -37.62
CA TRP A 265 -13.37 -3.24 -36.61
C TRP A 265 -11.91 -3.05 -36.18
N GLU A 266 -11.28 -1.99 -36.68
CA GLU A 266 -9.99 -1.53 -36.19
C GLU A 266 -10.11 -0.68 -34.92
N PHE A 267 -9.06 -0.70 -34.09
CA PHE A 267 -8.99 0.06 -32.84
C PHE A 267 -9.36 1.55 -33.02
N SER A 268 -8.80 2.21 -34.04
CA SER A 268 -9.06 3.63 -34.31
C SER A 268 -10.54 3.92 -34.55
N ARG A 269 -11.26 3.02 -35.21
CA ARG A 269 -12.69 3.18 -35.53
C ARG A 269 -13.55 2.97 -34.29
N LEU A 270 -13.24 1.95 -33.50
CA LEU A 270 -13.90 1.71 -32.20
C LEU A 270 -13.69 2.88 -31.25
N LEU A 271 -12.48 3.43 -31.21
CA LEU A 271 -12.18 4.60 -30.38
C LEU A 271 -13.03 5.81 -30.79
N VAL A 272 -13.17 6.08 -32.09
CA VAL A 272 -14.02 7.18 -32.61
C VAL A 272 -15.48 6.99 -32.21
N LYS A 273 -16.02 5.78 -32.41
CA LYS A 273 -17.41 5.45 -32.06
C LYS A 273 -17.68 5.60 -30.56
N ASN A 274 -16.72 5.18 -29.73
CA ASN A 274 -16.86 5.15 -28.29
C ASN A 274 -16.31 6.39 -27.56
N ARG A 275 -15.99 7.49 -28.25
CA ARG A 275 -15.45 8.72 -27.63
C ARG A 275 -16.34 9.26 -26.51
N ALA A 276 -17.66 9.14 -26.65
CA ALA A 276 -18.61 9.57 -25.63
C ALA A 276 -18.46 8.79 -24.32
N LEU A 277 -18.12 7.50 -24.37
CA LEU A 277 -17.90 6.66 -23.18
C LEU A 277 -16.71 7.16 -22.37
N PHE A 278 -15.59 7.45 -23.04
CA PHE A 278 -14.40 8.01 -22.38
C PHE A 278 -14.68 9.39 -21.78
N ARG A 279 -15.45 10.23 -22.48
CA ARG A 279 -15.82 11.57 -21.99
C ARG A 279 -16.69 11.50 -20.74
N GLN A 280 -17.78 10.72 -20.77
CA GLN A 280 -18.68 10.58 -19.63
C GLN A 280 -17.96 10.02 -18.38
N GLN A 281 -17.09 9.03 -18.58
CA GLN A 281 -16.34 8.45 -17.47
C GLN A 281 -15.29 9.42 -16.91
N GLY A 282 -14.65 10.23 -17.76
CA GLY A 282 -13.74 11.30 -17.35
C GLY A 282 -14.45 12.37 -16.53
N GLU A 283 -15.63 12.81 -16.98
CA GLU A 283 -16.47 13.77 -16.26
C GLU A 283 -16.90 13.21 -14.88
N ALA A 284 -17.37 11.96 -14.83
CA ALA A 284 -17.77 11.31 -13.58
C ALA A 284 -16.60 11.16 -12.58
N ALA A 285 -15.39 10.85 -13.07
CA ALA A 285 -14.20 10.74 -12.22
C ALA A 285 -13.80 12.10 -11.62
N LEU A 286 -13.92 13.19 -12.38
CA LEU A 286 -13.59 14.54 -11.91
C LEU A 286 -14.58 15.06 -10.85
N VAL A 287 -15.88 14.75 -10.98
CA VAL A 287 -16.91 15.19 -10.03
C VAL A 287 -16.66 14.66 -8.60
N HIS A 288 -16.14 13.45 -8.44
CA HIS A 288 -15.81 12.90 -7.12
C HIS A 288 -14.59 13.59 -6.46
N HIS A 289 -13.72 14.25 -7.23
CA HIS A 289 -12.56 14.97 -6.72
C HIS A 289 -12.85 16.44 -6.40
N ILE A 290 -13.94 17.01 -6.92
CA ILE A 290 -14.40 18.36 -6.59
C ILE A 290 -15.30 18.28 -5.34
N ARG A 291 -14.70 18.13 -4.17
CA ARG A 291 -15.37 18.56 -2.94
C ARG A 291 -15.23 20.07 -2.85
N LEU A 292 -16.26 20.81 -3.26
CA LEU A 292 -16.39 22.21 -2.87
C LEU A 292 -16.38 22.28 -1.33
N PRO A 293 -15.63 23.22 -0.73
CA PRO A 293 -15.74 23.44 0.71
C PRO A 293 -17.21 23.76 1.05
N PRO A 294 -17.75 23.27 2.18
CA PRO A 294 -19.10 23.63 2.58
C PRO A 294 -19.20 25.16 2.63
N PRO A 295 -20.30 25.77 2.18
CA PRO A 295 -20.46 27.20 2.28
C PRO A 295 -20.35 27.56 3.76
N HIS A 296 -19.33 28.36 4.10
CA HIS A 296 -19.23 28.99 5.41
C HIS A 296 -20.59 29.65 5.68
N SER A 297 -21.28 29.14 6.69
CA SER A 297 -22.43 29.81 7.28
C SER A 297 -21.99 31.23 7.63
N ARG A 298 -22.53 32.20 6.89
CA ARG A 298 -22.37 33.63 7.20
C ARG A 298 -22.70 33.81 8.68
N PRO A 299 -21.87 34.52 9.48
CA PRO A 299 -22.30 34.90 10.80
C PRO A 299 -23.49 35.86 10.64
N SER A 300 -24.66 35.44 11.09
CA SER A 300 -25.80 36.33 11.28
C SER A 300 -25.41 37.37 12.34
N PRO A 301 -25.60 38.68 12.07
CA PRO A 301 -25.37 39.72 13.05
C PRO A 301 -26.52 39.74 14.07
N THR A 302 -26.30 40.46 15.17
CA THR A 302 -27.23 40.79 16.28
C THR A 302 -27.55 39.63 17.25
N SER A 303 -27.56 39.81 18.58
CA SER A 303 -27.73 41.02 19.38
C SER A 303 -27.41 40.72 20.85
N LEU A 304 -26.81 41.72 21.52
CA LEU A 304 -26.96 42.09 22.94
C LEU A 304 -27.88 41.22 23.79
N LEU A 305 -27.30 40.52 24.78
CA LEU A 305 -27.54 40.66 26.22
C LEU A 305 -26.56 39.76 26.99
#